data_AF-A0A0F5PK55-F1
#
_entry.id   AF-A0A0F5PK55-F1
#
_cell.length_a   1.000
_cell.length_b   1.000
_cell.length_c   1.000
_cell.angle_alpha   90.00
_cell.angle_beta   90.00
_cell.angle_gamma   90.00
#
_symmetry.space_group_name_H-M   'P 1'
#
loop_
_entity.id
_entity.type
_entity.pdbx_description
1 polymer ?
#
loop_
_entity_poly.entity_id
_entity_poly.type
_entity_poly.pdbx_seq_one_letter_code
_entity_poly.pdbx_strand_id
1 'polypeptide(L)'
;MKVVENLLIAVDPGHGGKDPGALVDGYKEKDINLNVALKLRDILTKNGIDVIITRDKDKTVDLQQRCDIANKAHANYFISIHCNR
;
A
#
# COMPACT_ATOMS: atom_id res chain seq x y z
N MET A 1 9.71 -30.86 -5.40
CA MET A 1 9.22 -29.79 -4.52
C MET A 1 9.27 -28.50 -5.33
N LYS A 2 8.14 -27.87 -5.66
CA LYS A 2 8.17 -26.54 -6.29
C LYS A 2 8.69 -25.58 -5.23
N VAL A 3 9.81 -24.93 -5.50
CA VAL A 3 10.22 -23.74 -4.77
C VAL A 3 9.07 -22.75 -4.97
N VAL A 4 8.38 -22.40 -3.89
CA VAL A 4 7.55 -21.19 -3.92
C VAL A 4 8.57 -20.07 -4.01
N GLU A 5 8.67 -19.40 -5.15
CA GLU A 5 9.46 -18.17 -5.22
C GLU A 5 8.99 -17.25 -4.09
N ASN A 6 9.92 -16.68 -3.31
CA ASN A 6 9.57 -15.76 -2.22
C ASN A 6 8.78 -14.60 -2.82
N LEU A 7 7.46 -14.62 -2.62
CA LEU A 7 6.54 -13.67 -3.20
C LEU A 7 6.57 -12.38 -2.37
N LEU A 8 7.00 -11.29 -2.99
CA LEU A 8 6.98 -9.95 -2.41
C LEU A 8 5.91 -9.10 -3.09
N ILE A 9 4.98 -8.58 -2.29
CA ILE A 9 3.93 -7.67 -2.74
C ILE A 9 4.18 -6.27 -2.20
N ALA A 10 4.21 -5.28 -3.10
CA ALA A 10 4.19 -3.88 -2.72
C ALA A 10 2.73 -3.42 -2.55
N VAL A 11 2.38 -2.95 -1.35
CA VAL A 11 1.07 -2.39 -1.03
C VAL A 11 1.18 -0.87 -0.91
N ASP A 12 0.37 -0.16 -1.67
CA ASP A 12 0.40 1.30 -1.74
C ASP A 12 -0.95 1.89 -1.31
N PRO A 13 -1.06 2.39 -0.07
CA PRO A 13 -2.21 3.19 0.30
C PRO A 13 -2.12 4.56 -0.38
N GLY A 14 -3.03 4.84 -1.31
CA GLY A 14 -3.09 6.09 -2.06
C GLY A 14 -3.16 7.32 -1.18
N HIS A 15 -2.75 8.49 -1.70
CA HIS A 15 -2.72 9.78 -1.01
C HIS A 15 -1.84 9.80 0.25
N GLY A 16 -2.06 10.74 1.18
CA GLY A 16 -1.35 10.83 2.45
C GLY A 16 -0.74 12.21 2.74
N GLY A 17 -0.61 12.53 4.03
CA GLY A 17 -0.13 13.82 4.52
C GLY A 17 -1.02 14.95 4.03
N LYS A 18 -0.44 15.83 3.20
CA LYS A 18 -1.11 17.02 2.64
C LYS A 18 -2.22 16.70 1.64
N ASP A 19 -2.19 15.51 1.05
CA ASP A 19 -3.19 15.06 0.08
C ASP A 19 -4.22 14.16 0.80
N PRO A 20 -5.46 14.63 1.02
CA PRO A 20 -6.50 13.83 1.66
C PRO A 20 -7.16 12.80 0.73
N GLY A 21 -6.97 12.88 -0.59
CA GLY A 21 -7.80 12.20 -1.58
C GLY A 21 -9.24 12.72 -1.60
N ALA A 22 -10.21 11.87 -1.92
CA ALA A 22 -11.62 12.21 -1.83
C ALA A 22 -12.04 12.55 -0.39
N LEU A 23 -12.90 13.57 -0.24
CA LEU A 23 -13.59 13.91 1.00
C LEU A 23 -15.10 13.70 0.81
N VAL A 24 -15.66 12.76 1.56
CA VAL A 24 -17.10 12.45 1.52
C VAL A 24 -17.58 12.28 2.96
N ASP A 25 -18.63 13.01 3.34
CA ASP A 25 -19.26 12.94 4.68
C ASP A 25 -18.27 13.04 5.86
N GLY A 26 -17.22 13.84 5.70
CA GLY A 26 -16.17 14.03 6.72
C GLY A 26 -15.10 12.94 6.76
N TYR A 27 -15.23 11.89 5.97
CA TYR A 27 -14.20 10.87 5.78
C TYR A 27 -13.18 11.33 4.75
N LYS A 28 -11.91 11.03 5.01
CA LYS A 28 -10.79 11.27 4.09
C LYS A 28 -10.36 9.94 3.50
N GLU A 29 -10.32 9.86 2.18
CA GLU A 29 -9.86 8.68 1.45
C GLU A 29 -8.51 8.18 1.95
N LYS A 30 -7.55 9.07 2.22
CA LYS A 30 -6.21 8.68 2.71
C LYS A 30 -6.23 7.83 3.98
N ASP A 31 -7.22 8.06 4.85
CA ASP A 31 -7.34 7.38 6.15
C ASP A 31 -7.95 6.00 5.95
N ILE A 32 -8.94 5.89 5.06
CA ILE A 32 -9.56 4.62 4.67
C ILE A 32 -8.51 3.74 3.95
N ASN A 33 -7.82 4.29 2.94
CA ASN A 33 -6.80 3.58 2.19
C ASN A 33 -5.70 3.03 3.10
N LEU A 34 -5.22 3.83 4.06
CA LEU A 34 -4.20 3.39 5.04
C LEU A 34 -4.70 2.22 5.88
N ASN A 35 -5.92 2.32 6.42
CA ASN A 35 -6.49 1.27 7.26
C ASN A 35 -6.69 -0.03 6.48
N VAL A 36 -7.15 0.04 5.23
CA VAL A 36 -7.31 -1.14 4.37
C VAL A 36 -5.95 -1.75 4.03
N ALA A 37 -4.97 -0.94 3.66
CA ALA A 37 -3.62 -1.38 3.32
C ALA A 37 -2.92 -2.10 4.49
N LEU A 38 -3.04 -1.58 5.71
CA LEU A 38 -2.45 -2.21 6.90
C LEU A 38 -3.11 -3.56 7.20
N LYS A 39 -4.44 -3.66 7.08
CA LYS A 39 -5.14 -4.95 7.21
C LYS A 39 -4.72 -5.95 6.14
N LEU A 40 -4.57 -5.51 4.89
CA LEU A 40 -4.09 -6.36 3.80
C LEU A 40 -2.66 -6.86 4.07
N ARG A 41 -1.75 -5.97 4.49
CA ARG A 41 -0.39 -6.34 4.90
C ARG A 41 -0.40 -7.42 5.98
N ASP A 42 -1.20 -7.24 7.03
CA ASP A 42 -1.24 -8.18 8.15
C ASP A 42 -1.80 -9.55 7.73
N ILE A 43 -2.81 -9.57 6.85
CA ILE A 43 -3.35 -10.81 6.29
C ILE A 43 -2.31 -11.52 5.41
N LEU A 44 -1.65 -10.80 4.51
CA LEU A 44 -0.63 -11.37 3.60
C LEU A 44 0.56 -11.93 4.38
N THR A 45 1.10 -11.15 5.31
CA THR A 45 2.25 -11.58 6.15
C THR A 45 1.90 -12.78 7.02
N LYS A 46 0.68 -12.84 7.59
CA LYS A 46 0.19 -14.02 8.32
C LYS A 46 0.11 -15.29 7.45
N ASN A 47 -0.04 -15.15 6.14
CA ASN A 47 -0.06 -16.26 5.18
C ASN A 47 1.32 -16.52 4.53
N GLY A 48 2.40 -15.97 5.09
CA GLY A 48 3.76 -16.23 4.63
C GLY A 48 4.15 -15.49 3.34
N ILE A 49 3.45 -14.40 3.00
CA ILE A 49 3.76 -13.53 1.87
C ILE A 49 4.51 -12.30 2.37
N ASP A 50 5.64 -11.99 1.77
CA ASP A 50 6.42 -10.79 2.12
C ASP A 50 5.70 -9.54 1.58
N VAL A 51 5.70 -8.47 2.38
CA VAL A 51 5.04 -7.21 2.01
C VAL A 51 5.95 -6.02 2.27
N ILE A 52 6.09 -5.16 1.26
CA ILE A 52 6.61 -3.81 1.41
C ILE A 52 5.46 -2.82 1.28
N ILE A 53 5.42 -1.81 2.14
CA ILE A 53 4.34 -0.80 2.12
C ILE A 53 4.92 0.59 1.83
N THR A 54 4.30 1.35 0.92
CA THR A 54 4.82 2.68 0.52
C THR A 54 4.67 3.71 1.65
N ARG A 55 3.60 3.60 2.44
CA ARG A 55 3.41 4.30 3.73
C ARG A 55 2.61 3.47 4.72
N ASP A 56 3.05 3.50 5.98
CA ASP A 56 2.46 2.83 7.14
C ASP A 56 1.85 3.81 8.16
N LYS A 57 1.91 5.11 7.85
CA LYS A 57 1.34 6.21 8.63
C LYS A 57 0.85 7.31 7.70
N ASP A 58 0.18 8.31 8.26
CA ASP A 58 -0.22 9.50 7.51
C ASP A 58 1.02 10.37 7.20
N LYS A 59 1.52 10.24 5.98
CA LYS A 59 2.64 11.02 5.45
C LYS A 59 2.47 11.20 3.95
N THR A 60 3.02 12.29 3.42
CA THR A 60 3.11 12.49 1.97
C THR A 60 4.18 11.56 1.41
N VAL A 61 3.83 10.86 0.33
CA VAL A 61 4.73 10.04 -0.50
C VAL A 61 4.41 10.37 -1.95
N ASP A 62 5.40 10.87 -2.68
CA ASP A 62 5.23 11.29 -4.06
C ASP A 62 4.99 10.08 -4.97
N LEU A 63 4.29 10.28 -6.10
CA LEU A 63 3.95 9.20 -7.03
C LEU A 63 5.19 8.43 -7.50
N GLN A 64 6.26 9.13 -7.88
CA GLN A 64 7.51 8.49 -8.29
C GLN A 64 8.14 7.69 -7.15
N GLN A 65 8.10 8.22 -5.92
CA GLN A 65 8.65 7.53 -4.76
C GLN A 65 7.93 6.20 -4.48
N ARG A 66 6.61 6.12 -4.71
CA ARG A 66 5.83 4.87 -4.58
C ARG A 66 6.33 3.81 -5.55
N CYS A 67 6.51 4.19 -6.83
CA CYS A 67 7.07 3.32 -7.86
C CYS A 67 8.49 2.88 -7.52
N ASP A 68 9.34 3.82 -7.07
CA ASP A 68 10.72 3.54 -6.69
C ASP A 68 10.82 2.54 -5.54
N ILE A 69 9.95 2.66 -4.53
CA ILE A 69 9.90 1.71 -3.40
C ILE A 69 9.63 0.29 -3.91
N ALA A 70 8.62 0.13 -4.77
CA ALA A 70 8.26 -1.17 -5.32
C ALA A 70 9.36 -1.76 -6.23
N ASN A 71 9.90 -0.92 -7.15
CA ASN A 71 10.91 -1.33 -8.11
C ASN A 71 12.24 -1.67 -7.44
N LYS A 72 12.70 -0.87 -6.46
CA LYS A 72 13.94 -1.13 -5.72
C LYS A 72 13.86 -2.38 -4.85
N ALA A 73 12.66 -2.71 -4.37
CA ALA A 73 12.42 -3.94 -3.63
C ALA A 73 12.25 -5.17 -4.52
N HIS A 74 12.19 -5.00 -5.85
CA HIS A 74 11.88 -6.06 -6.81
C HIS A 74 10.54 -6.76 -6.50
N ALA A 75 9.53 -6.00 -6.10
CA ALA A 75 8.21 -6.55 -5.80
C ALA A 75 7.61 -7.24 -7.04
N ASN A 76 7.04 -8.44 -6.86
CA ASN A 76 6.40 -9.21 -7.93
C ASN A 76 5.07 -8.59 -8.35
N TYR A 77 4.36 -7.99 -7.40
CA TYR A 77 3.09 -7.30 -7.61
C TYR A 77 3.07 -5.96 -6.90
N PHE A 78 2.34 -5.00 -7.48
CA PHE A 78 2.05 -3.72 -6.89
C PHE A 78 0.53 -3.54 -6.79
N ILE A 79 0.04 -3.31 -5.57
CA ILE A 79 -1.38 -3.11 -5.28
C ILE A 79 -1.56 -1.69 -4.75
N SER A 80 -2.09 -0.79 -5.58
CA SER A 80 -2.51 0.54 -5.13
C SER A 80 -3.96 0.52 -4.69
N ILE A 81 -4.22 1.09 -3.51
CA ILE A 81 -5.54 1.11 -2.88
C ILE A 81 -6.05 2.54 -2.87
N HIS A 82 -7.18 2.74 -3.52
CA HIS A 82 -7.94 3.98 -3.59
C HIS A 82 -9.41 3.71 -3.32
N CYS A 83 -10.09 4.67 -2.69
CA CYS A 83 -11.53 4.66 -2.55
C CYS A 83 -12.09 5.94 -3.17
N ASN A 84 -12.47 5.79 -4.44
CA ASN A 84 -13.06 6.85 -5.24
C ASN A 84 -14.48 7.22 -4.76
N ARG A 85 -15.04 8.23 -5.42
CA ARG A 85 -16.42 8.68 -5.24
C ARG A 85 -17.39 7.88 -6.11
#